data_AF-B8JH41-F1
#
_entry.id   AF-B8JH41-F1
#
_cell.length_a   1.000
_cell.length_b   1.000
_cell.length_c   1.000
_cell.angle_alpha   90.00
_cell.angle_beta   90.00
_cell.angle_gamma   90.00
#
_symmetry.space_group_name_H-M   'P 1'
#
loop_
_entity.id
_entity.type
_entity.pdbx_description
1 polymer ?
#
loop_
_entity_poly.entity_id
_entity_poly.type
_entity_poly.pdbx_seq_one_letter_code
_entity_poly.pdbx_strand_id
1 'polypeptide(L)'
;MTCEGCGAALDATMDRCPACGRELEFGRLTGILGVVCRACDAYNEPGARACSACGKPLGAGEPPPTGGPNPPAPAPVAPAPRARTAAPAPAPAAPAPARASAPPAPAPPAPGSPLVHALGRAGAAATRFIPASAIRAALRPDPRPAAAPPPPSPAVPPLAPGRVELVPEPSPGPARAPFRLARPTTVAGRSEGALRLADDPSIGDRHATFLFRDGALLVRDEGAPGGVLVRLRGHPASLRPGDPFAVGGRLLRYAGPLPPPPLPAADGTRRIGSPRPPPPAVAVEELLEGGVPGRTWVRSGPSITVGRAGAAVSLGDDPSIAPAHAELRIEADGTARLRDLGSATGTFARVPPHGERELREGDAVRLGRTVLRVSAVADP
;
A
#
# COMPACT_ATOMS: atom_id res chain seq x y z
N MET A 1 47.36 -7.45 12.28
CA MET A 1 47.59 -6.03 11.87
C MET A 1 48.27 -5.32 13.04
N THR A 2 48.89 -4.14 12.88
CA THR A 2 49.51 -3.41 14.00
C THR A 2 48.89 -2.03 14.17
N CYS A 3 48.67 -1.59 15.40
CA CYS A 3 48.10 -0.28 15.69
C CYS A 3 49.07 0.84 15.28
N GLU A 4 48.66 1.75 14.40
CA GLU A 4 49.50 2.90 14.01
C GLU A 4 49.78 3.88 15.16
N GLY A 5 49.02 3.80 16.26
CA GLY A 5 49.25 4.65 17.44
C GLY A 5 50.23 4.08 18.47
N CYS A 6 50.33 2.76 18.61
CA CYS A 6 51.11 2.14 19.68
C CYS A 6 51.87 0.86 19.29
N GLY A 7 51.76 0.42 18.03
CA GLY A 7 52.42 -0.77 17.51
C GLY A 7 51.83 -2.11 17.97
N ALA A 8 50.83 -2.12 18.86
CA ALA A 8 50.22 -3.35 19.37
C ALA A 8 49.61 -4.20 18.25
N ALA A 9 49.70 -5.53 18.38
CA ALA A 9 49.04 -6.46 17.45
C ALA A 9 47.51 -6.37 17.59
N LEU A 10 46.83 -6.28 16.45
CA LEU A 10 45.38 -6.09 16.31
C LEU A 10 44.75 -7.24 15.53
N ASP A 11 43.55 -7.62 15.98
CA ASP A 11 42.60 -8.46 15.26
C ASP A 11 41.68 -7.59 14.37
N ALA A 12 41.21 -8.15 13.25
CA ALA A 12 40.36 -7.48 12.28
C ALA A 12 38.93 -7.19 12.79
N THR A 13 38.51 -7.79 13.92
CA THR A 13 37.18 -7.55 14.49
C THR A 13 37.14 -6.45 15.57
N MET A 14 38.27 -5.80 15.87
CA MET A 14 38.37 -4.82 16.96
C MET A 14 38.08 -3.40 16.49
N ASP A 15 37.12 -2.72 17.13
CA ASP A 15 36.76 -1.30 16.91
C ASP A 15 37.62 -0.31 17.70
N ARG A 16 38.34 -0.78 18.71
CA ARG A 16 39.34 -0.02 19.46
C ARG A 16 40.58 -0.85 19.77
N CYS A 17 41.74 -0.20 19.77
CA CYS A 17 42.98 -0.83 20.20
C CYS A 17 42.91 -1.11 21.71
N PRO A 18 43.08 -2.36 22.16
CA PRO A 18 43.01 -2.71 23.58
C PRO A 18 44.18 -2.11 24.39
N ALA A 19 45.29 -1.76 23.75
CA ALA A 19 46.48 -1.23 24.42
C ALA A 19 46.42 0.30 24.64
N CYS A 20 45.92 1.07 23.67
CA CYS A 20 45.94 2.53 23.73
C CYS A 20 44.56 3.19 23.62
N GLY A 21 43.49 2.41 23.44
CA GLY A 21 42.12 2.92 23.34
C GLY A 21 41.80 3.68 22.04
N ARG A 22 42.75 3.78 21.10
CA ARG A 22 42.58 4.44 19.80
C ARG A 22 41.53 3.70 18.98
N GLU A 23 40.60 4.45 18.41
CA GLU A 23 39.56 3.93 17.53
C GLU A 23 40.18 3.44 16.21
N LEU A 24 39.79 2.24 15.78
CA LEU A 24 40.35 1.55 14.62
C LEU A 24 39.36 1.61 13.46
N GLU A 25 39.77 2.12 12.31
CA GLU A 25 38.88 2.24 11.14
C GLU A 25 38.37 0.89 10.61
N PHE A 26 39.10 -0.19 10.86
CA PHE A 26 38.79 -1.54 10.36
C PHE A 26 37.76 -2.31 11.20
N GLY A 27 37.46 -1.88 12.44
CA GLY A 27 36.61 -2.65 13.36
C GLY A 27 35.11 -2.51 13.14
N ARG A 28 34.69 -1.65 12.20
CA ARG A 28 33.31 -1.70 11.70
C ARG A 28 33.31 -2.65 10.51
N LEU A 29 32.59 -3.76 10.62
CA LEU A 29 32.30 -4.66 9.49
C LEU A 29 31.81 -3.92 8.22
N THR A 30 31.36 -2.67 8.35
CA THR A 30 31.02 -1.74 7.25
C THR A 30 32.20 -1.25 6.40
N GLY A 31 33.45 -1.42 6.87
CA GLY A 31 34.65 -1.08 6.12
C GLY A 31 35.09 -2.17 5.13
N ILE A 32 34.60 -3.39 5.31
CA ILE A 32 34.96 -4.56 4.49
C ILE A 32 33.75 -5.08 3.70
N LEU A 33 32.55 -4.98 4.27
CA LEU A 33 31.29 -5.35 3.63
C LEU A 33 30.51 -4.06 3.36
N GLY A 34 30.03 -3.86 2.13
CA GLY A 34 29.23 -2.70 1.77
C GLY A 34 27.95 -2.59 2.62
N VAL A 35 27.40 -1.39 2.70
CA VAL A 35 26.26 -1.08 3.57
C VAL A 35 24.96 -0.96 2.76
N VAL A 36 23.90 -1.60 3.24
CA VAL A 36 22.55 -1.46 2.65
C VAL A 36 21.84 -0.27 3.31
N CYS A 37 21.35 0.65 2.48
CA CYS A 37 20.63 1.84 2.94
C CYS A 37 19.29 1.46 3.58
N ARG A 38 19.07 1.80 4.84
CA ARG A 38 17.80 1.52 5.55
C ARG A 38 16.57 2.24 5.01
N ALA A 39 16.77 3.24 4.15
CA ALA A 39 15.70 4.07 3.63
C ALA A 39 15.21 3.67 2.24
N CYS A 40 16.07 3.02 1.43
CA CYS A 40 15.73 2.63 0.05
C CYS A 40 16.27 1.25 -0.34
N ASP A 41 16.91 0.54 0.58
CA ASP A 41 17.49 -0.80 0.40
C ASP A 41 18.60 -0.91 -0.67
N ALA A 42 19.14 0.22 -1.16
CA ALA A 42 20.27 0.23 -2.09
C ALA A 42 21.57 -0.23 -1.41
N TYR A 43 22.33 -1.08 -2.07
CA TYR A 43 23.70 -1.45 -1.67
C TYR A 43 24.66 -0.28 -1.95
N ASN A 44 25.56 -0.01 -1.02
CA ASN A 44 26.57 1.03 -1.13
C ASN A 44 27.94 0.42 -0.85
N GLU A 45 28.94 0.87 -1.59
CA GLU A 45 30.30 0.38 -1.43
C GLU A 45 30.83 0.64 0.00
N PRO A 46 31.78 -0.20 0.47
CA PRO A 46 32.41 0.01 1.77
C PRO A 46 32.93 1.45 1.93
N GLY A 47 32.63 2.08 3.07
CA GLY A 47 33.02 3.47 3.35
C GLY A 47 32.06 4.56 2.86
N ALA A 48 30.97 4.24 2.15
CA ALA A 48 29.97 5.23 1.75
C ALA A 48 29.29 5.91 2.97
N ARG A 49 29.37 7.25 3.04
CA ARG A 49 28.75 8.06 4.11
C ARG A 49 27.31 8.49 3.80
N ALA A 50 26.90 8.42 2.55
CA ALA A 50 25.56 8.70 2.08
C ALA A 50 25.15 7.69 1.01
N CYS A 51 23.85 7.44 0.90
CA CYS A 51 23.30 6.49 -0.05
C CYS A 51 23.49 6.97 -1.49
N SER A 52 24.10 6.13 -2.33
CA SER A 52 24.29 6.39 -3.76
C SER A 52 22.97 6.57 -4.52
N ALA A 53 21.90 5.94 -4.03
CA ALA A 53 20.59 5.99 -4.68
C ALA A 53 19.67 7.10 -4.15
N CYS A 54 19.68 7.39 -2.84
CA CYS A 54 18.71 8.31 -2.23
C CYS A 54 19.32 9.46 -1.42
N GLY A 55 20.65 9.57 -1.33
CA GLY A 55 21.36 10.66 -0.67
C GLY A 55 21.27 10.70 0.86
N LYS A 56 20.57 9.77 1.51
CA LYS A 56 20.44 9.73 2.98
C LYS A 56 21.73 9.27 3.66
N PRO A 57 22.07 9.79 4.85
CA PRO A 57 23.30 9.42 5.55
C PRO A 57 23.29 7.94 5.94
N LEU A 58 24.44 7.29 5.75
CA LEU A 58 24.67 5.90 6.13
C LEU A 58 25.59 5.88 7.34
N GLY A 59 25.20 5.16 8.40
CA GLY A 59 26.05 4.97 9.58
C GLY A 59 25.99 6.04 10.67
N ALA A 60 25.11 7.04 10.56
CA ALA A 60 24.74 7.88 11.70
C ALA A 60 23.60 7.18 12.47
N GLY A 61 23.92 6.65 13.65
CA GLY A 61 22.89 6.48 14.67
C GLY A 61 22.29 7.86 14.92
N GLU A 62 20.99 8.01 14.69
CA GLU A 62 20.25 9.15 15.22
C GLU A 62 20.52 9.17 16.73
N PRO A 63 21.00 10.29 17.31
CA PRO A 63 21.14 10.34 18.76
C PRO A 63 19.77 10.04 19.35
N PRO A 64 19.67 9.15 20.35
CA PRO A 64 18.39 8.90 20.99
C PRO A 64 17.83 10.24 21.46
N PRO A 65 16.52 10.48 21.34
CA PRO A 65 15.91 11.67 21.94
C PRO A 65 16.34 11.68 23.40
N THR A 66 16.95 12.78 23.83
CA THR A 66 17.46 12.96 25.19
C THR A 66 16.36 12.62 26.17
N GLY A 67 16.56 11.50 26.88
CA GLY A 67 15.62 10.98 27.84
C GLY A 67 15.35 12.01 28.93
N GLY A 68 14.07 12.30 29.14
CA GLY A 68 13.60 12.83 30.42
C GLY A 68 13.98 11.86 31.55
N PRO A 69 14.00 12.33 32.81
CA PRO A 69 14.52 11.55 33.93
C PRO A 69 13.82 10.19 34.04
N ASN A 70 14.63 9.13 34.14
CA ASN A 70 14.15 7.77 34.41
C ASN A 70 13.31 7.77 35.71
N PRO A 71 12.16 7.07 35.75
CA PRO A 71 11.49 6.81 37.01
C PRO A 71 12.39 5.94 37.91
N PRO A 72 12.34 6.12 39.25
CA PRO A 72 13.17 5.35 40.16
C PRO A 72 12.82 3.86 40.10
N ALA A 73 13.84 3.02 40.26
CA ALA A 73 13.72 1.57 40.31
C ALA A 73 12.73 1.12 41.40
N PRO A 74 11.89 0.09 41.16
CA PRO A 74 11.02 -0.45 42.18
C PRO A 74 11.84 -1.14 43.28
N ALA A 75 11.46 -0.90 44.53
CA ALA A 75 12.05 -1.53 45.71
C ALA A 75 11.87 -3.06 45.70
N PRO A 76 12.79 -3.83 46.32
CA PRO A 76 12.67 -5.28 46.40
C PRO A 76 11.47 -5.69 47.25
N VAL A 77 10.62 -6.57 46.70
CA VAL A 77 9.46 -7.14 47.39
C VAL A 77 9.93 -8.32 48.25
N ALA A 78 9.63 -8.25 49.55
CA ALA A 78 9.89 -9.33 50.51
C ALA A 78 9.01 -10.58 50.23
N PRO A 79 9.48 -11.80 50.58
CA PRO A 79 8.74 -13.02 50.30
C PRO A 79 7.49 -13.16 51.19
N ALA A 80 6.39 -13.64 50.60
CA ALA A 80 5.10 -13.82 51.26
C ALA A 80 5.10 -14.97 52.28
N PRO A 81 4.38 -14.86 53.42
CA PRO A 81 4.17 -15.96 54.34
C PRO A 81 3.04 -16.90 53.86
N ARG A 82 3.17 -18.17 54.26
CA ARG A 82 2.31 -19.30 53.86
C ARG A 82 0.87 -19.18 54.35
N ALA A 83 -0.02 -19.75 53.53
CA ALA A 83 -1.47 -19.80 53.66
C ALA A 83 -1.98 -20.40 54.99
N ARG A 84 -3.07 -19.81 55.51
CA ARG A 84 -4.03 -20.48 56.39
C ARG A 84 -5.41 -20.38 55.76
N THR A 85 -6.08 -21.53 55.72
CA THR A 85 -7.45 -21.76 55.25
C THR A 85 -8.47 -21.08 56.16
N ALA A 86 -9.45 -20.37 55.57
CA ALA A 86 -10.70 -19.96 56.23
C ALA A 86 -11.86 -20.00 55.22
N ALA A 87 -13.04 -20.39 55.71
CA ALA A 87 -14.29 -20.70 55.01
C ALA A 87 -14.98 -19.46 54.36
N PRO A 88 -15.99 -19.65 53.47
CA PRO A 88 -16.49 -18.57 52.63
C PRO A 88 -17.51 -17.67 53.36
N ALA A 89 -17.37 -16.36 53.19
CA ALA A 89 -18.29 -15.31 53.64
C ALA A 89 -19.03 -14.67 52.43
N PRO A 90 -20.23 -14.07 52.63
CA PRO A 90 -21.23 -13.89 51.58
C PRO A 90 -20.96 -12.72 50.63
N ALA A 91 -21.61 -12.76 49.46
CA ALA A 91 -21.46 -11.82 48.35
C ALA A 91 -21.74 -10.35 48.74
N PRO A 92 -20.90 -9.38 48.32
CA PRO A 92 -21.17 -7.96 48.52
C PRO A 92 -22.11 -7.40 47.43
N ALA A 93 -23.00 -6.52 47.88
CA ALA A 93 -23.96 -5.78 47.06
C ALA A 93 -23.29 -4.79 46.09
N ALA A 94 -23.98 -4.52 44.98
CA ALA A 94 -23.54 -3.66 43.89
C ALA A 94 -23.28 -2.19 44.32
N PRO A 95 -22.22 -1.53 43.82
CA PRO A 95 -21.98 -0.12 44.09
C PRO A 95 -22.85 0.79 43.22
N ALA A 96 -23.35 1.88 43.82
CA ALA A 96 -24.10 2.95 43.17
C ALA A 96 -23.23 3.75 42.18
N PRO A 97 -23.80 4.35 41.11
CA PRO A 97 -23.02 5.06 40.10
C PRO A 97 -22.49 6.41 40.62
N ALA A 98 -21.20 6.62 40.40
CA ALA A 98 -20.52 7.89 40.64
C ALA A 98 -21.05 9.00 39.72
N ARG A 99 -21.30 10.19 40.30
CA ARG A 99 -21.62 11.41 39.56
C ARG A 99 -20.40 11.90 38.78
N ALA A 100 -20.53 11.99 37.45
CA ALA A 100 -19.52 12.61 36.60
C ALA A 100 -19.51 14.14 36.77
N SER A 101 -18.32 14.70 36.94
CA SER A 101 -18.04 16.13 36.85
C SER A 101 -18.13 16.61 35.40
N ALA A 102 -18.75 17.77 35.18
CA ALA A 102 -19.00 18.34 33.86
C ALA A 102 -17.69 18.80 33.17
N PRO A 103 -17.58 18.65 31.83
CA PRO A 103 -16.43 19.14 31.06
C PRO A 103 -16.42 20.68 30.98
N PRO A 104 -15.24 21.32 30.82
CA PRO A 104 -15.13 22.77 30.68
C PRO A 104 -15.79 23.26 29.38
N ALA A 105 -16.33 24.48 29.42
CA ALA A 105 -17.08 25.09 28.33
C ALA A 105 -16.23 25.27 27.05
N PRO A 106 -16.82 25.06 25.86
CA PRO A 106 -16.10 25.24 24.60
C PRO A 106 -15.77 26.71 24.32
N ALA A 107 -14.62 26.95 23.69
CA ALA A 107 -14.18 28.27 23.25
C ALA A 107 -15.14 28.90 22.21
N PRO A 108 -15.28 30.24 22.16
CA PRO A 108 -16.16 30.90 21.21
C PRO A 108 -15.71 30.68 19.76
N PRO A 109 -16.66 30.57 18.80
CA PRO A 109 -16.34 30.34 17.40
C PRO A 109 -15.66 31.55 16.75
N ALA A 110 -14.79 31.28 15.78
CA ALA A 110 -14.07 32.32 15.04
C ALA A 110 -15.02 33.23 14.22
N PRO A 111 -14.68 34.53 14.05
CA PRO A 111 -15.46 35.46 13.21
C PRO A 111 -15.55 34.93 11.77
N GLY A 112 -16.75 34.91 11.19
CA GLY A 112 -16.99 34.44 9.81
C GLY A 112 -17.43 32.97 9.68
N SER A 113 -17.57 32.23 10.78
CA SER A 113 -18.20 30.91 10.73
C SER A 113 -19.69 31.01 10.37
N PRO A 114 -20.27 30.00 9.69
CA PRO A 114 -21.69 29.99 9.33
C PRO A 114 -22.64 30.10 10.55
N LEU A 115 -22.17 29.74 11.75
CA LEU A 115 -22.88 29.94 13.02
C LEU A 115 -23.05 31.43 13.39
N VAL A 116 -22.03 32.25 13.15
CA VAL A 116 -22.05 33.70 13.43
C VAL A 116 -22.99 34.42 12.44
N HIS A 117 -23.02 33.99 11.18
CA HIS A 117 -23.93 34.54 10.16
C HIS A 117 -25.40 34.18 10.39
N ALA A 118 -25.68 32.96 10.89
CA ALA A 118 -27.04 32.52 11.19
C ALA A 118 -27.67 33.28 12.38
N LEU A 119 -26.86 33.65 13.37
CA LEU A 119 -27.32 34.37 14.56
C LEU A 119 -27.42 35.90 14.36
N GLY A 120 -26.68 36.47 13.41
CA GLY A 120 -26.71 37.92 13.12
C GLY A 120 -27.96 38.42 12.40
N ARG A 121 -28.81 37.53 11.85
CA ARG A 121 -30.07 37.89 11.17
C ARG A 121 -31.30 37.87 12.07
N ALA A 122 -31.19 37.36 13.30
CA ALA A 122 -32.26 37.46 14.29
C ALA A 122 -32.16 38.83 14.98
N GLY A 123 -33.08 39.73 14.63
CA GLY A 123 -33.11 41.11 15.09
C GLY A 123 -33.02 41.29 16.61
N ALA A 124 -32.48 42.44 16.98
CA ALA A 124 -32.25 42.92 18.33
C ALA A 124 -33.46 42.75 19.26
N ALA A 125 -33.37 41.80 20.19
CA ALA A 125 -34.09 41.84 21.45
C ALA A 125 -33.26 41.09 22.51
N ALA A 126 -32.72 41.85 23.45
CA ALA A 126 -31.91 41.36 24.56
C ALA A 126 -32.78 40.53 25.53
N THR A 127 -32.89 39.22 25.29
CA THR A 127 -33.25 38.24 26.33
C THR A 127 -32.40 36.99 26.16
N ARG A 128 -31.76 36.56 27.25
CA ARG A 128 -30.76 35.47 27.33
C ARG A 128 -31.35 34.05 27.18
N PHE A 129 -32.56 33.91 26.66
CA PHE A 129 -33.22 32.62 26.50
C PHE A 129 -33.81 32.50 25.10
N ILE A 130 -33.15 31.69 24.28
CA ILE A 130 -33.72 31.22 23.01
C ILE A 130 -34.50 29.94 23.36
N PRO A 131 -35.84 29.89 23.16
CA PRO A 131 -36.60 28.69 23.44
C PRO A 131 -36.15 27.56 22.48
N ALA A 132 -36.12 26.32 22.98
CA ALA A 132 -35.67 25.15 22.20
C ALA A 132 -36.44 24.97 20.87
N SER A 133 -37.66 25.49 20.78
CA SER A 133 -38.45 25.53 19.55
C SER A 133 -37.83 26.40 18.45
N ALA A 134 -37.21 27.53 18.80
CA ALA A 134 -36.55 28.43 17.85
C ALA A 134 -35.22 27.84 17.33
N ILE A 135 -34.48 27.12 18.18
CA ILE A 135 -33.29 26.37 17.78
C ILE A 135 -33.67 25.26 16.78
N ARG A 136 -34.77 24.56 17.03
CA ARG A 136 -35.27 23.49 16.15
C ARG A 136 -35.79 24.01 14.80
N ALA A 137 -36.28 25.26 14.75
CA ALA A 137 -36.66 25.92 13.51
C ALA A 137 -35.44 26.38 12.69
N ALA A 138 -34.38 26.89 13.35
CA ALA A 138 -33.14 27.32 12.71
C ALA A 138 -32.22 26.18 12.25
N LEU A 139 -32.32 25.00 12.88
CA LEU A 139 -31.60 23.77 12.49
C LEU A 139 -32.35 22.93 11.44
N ARG A 140 -33.46 23.43 10.87
CA ARG A 140 -34.02 22.78 9.69
C ARG A 140 -32.98 22.94 8.58
N PRO A 141 -32.49 21.85 7.97
CA PRO A 141 -31.62 21.98 6.81
C PRO A 141 -32.39 22.80 5.78
N ASP A 142 -31.79 23.90 5.34
CA ASP A 142 -32.26 24.63 4.18
C ASP A 142 -32.51 23.58 3.09
N PRO A 143 -33.69 23.57 2.43
CA PRO A 143 -33.86 22.77 1.24
C PRO A 143 -32.96 23.40 0.18
N ARG A 144 -31.66 23.06 0.21
CA ARG A 144 -30.80 23.26 -0.93
C ARG A 144 -31.54 22.59 -2.08
N PRO A 145 -31.82 23.30 -3.18
CA PRO A 145 -32.36 22.65 -4.36
C PRO A 145 -31.45 21.46 -4.63
N ALA A 146 -32.06 20.27 -4.71
CA ALA A 146 -31.34 19.05 -5.04
C ALA A 146 -30.41 19.40 -6.21
N ALA A 147 -29.10 19.21 -6.02
CA ALA A 147 -28.16 19.39 -7.11
C ALA A 147 -28.74 18.63 -8.30
N ALA A 148 -28.97 19.35 -9.40
CA ALA A 148 -29.57 18.75 -10.58
C ALA A 148 -28.80 17.45 -10.88
N PRO A 149 -29.49 16.35 -11.21
CA PRO A 149 -28.79 15.11 -11.56
C PRO A 149 -27.70 15.45 -12.58
N PRO A 150 -26.48 14.93 -12.41
CA PRO A 150 -25.41 15.20 -13.35
C PRO A 150 -25.94 14.91 -14.77
N PRO A 151 -25.61 15.75 -15.77
CA PRO A 151 -26.06 15.52 -17.13
C PRO A 151 -25.75 14.07 -17.52
N PRO A 152 -26.65 13.38 -18.25
CA PRO A 152 -26.39 12.02 -18.68
C PRO A 152 -25.03 11.99 -19.35
N SER A 153 -24.14 11.11 -18.84
CA SER A 153 -22.83 10.90 -19.42
C SER A 153 -23.05 10.65 -20.92
N PRO A 154 -22.29 11.29 -21.83
CA PRO A 154 -22.48 11.11 -23.26
C PRO A 154 -22.48 9.61 -23.56
N ALA A 155 -23.48 9.16 -24.33
CA ALA A 155 -23.63 7.76 -24.68
C ALA A 155 -22.35 7.32 -25.40
N VAL A 156 -21.56 6.47 -24.76
CA VAL A 156 -20.39 5.85 -25.38
C VAL A 156 -20.93 5.02 -26.55
N PRO A 157 -20.47 5.24 -27.79
CA PRO A 157 -20.97 4.49 -28.93
C PRO A 157 -20.78 2.98 -28.69
N PRO A 158 -21.77 2.13 -29.04
CA PRO A 158 -21.67 0.70 -28.78
C PRO A 158 -20.50 0.11 -29.56
N LEU A 159 -19.67 -0.67 -28.87
CA LEU A 159 -18.60 -1.41 -29.49
C LEU A 159 -19.20 -2.65 -30.18
N ALA A 160 -18.88 -2.84 -31.45
CA ALA A 160 -19.40 -3.95 -32.26
C ALA A 160 -18.27 -4.79 -32.86
N PRO A 161 -18.50 -6.09 -33.11
CA PRO A 161 -17.57 -6.93 -33.85
C PRO A 161 -17.16 -6.28 -35.18
N GLY A 162 -15.88 -6.37 -35.51
CA GLY A 162 -15.28 -5.78 -36.72
C GLY A 162 -14.97 -4.29 -36.63
N ARG A 163 -15.52 -3.57 -35.63
CA ARG A 163 -15.27 -2.14 -35.38
C ARG A 163 -14.30 -1.88 -34.24
N VAL A 164 -13.66 -2.92 -33.73
CA VAL A 164 -12.71 -2.84 -32.63
C VAL A 164 -11.41 -3.54 -32.99
N GLU A 165 -10.30 -2.87 -32.72
CA GLU A 165 -8.95 -3.42 -32.81
C GLU A 165 -8.27 -3.40 -31.45
N LEU A 166 -7.55 -4.47 -31.16
CA LEU A 166 -6.61 -4.57 -30.07
C LEU A 166 -5.24 -4.14 -30.60
N VAL A 167 -4.81 -2.95 -30.23
CA VAL A 167 -3.55 -2.34 -30.65
C VAL A 167 -2.48 -2.64 -29.60
N PRO A 168 -1.42 -3.39 -29.94
CA PRO A 168 -0.33 -3.66 -29.01
C PRO A 168 0.39 -2.38 -28.62
N GLU A 169 0.61 -2.19 -27.32
CA GLU A 169 1.47 -1.12 -26.84
C GLU A 169 2.96 -1.52 -26.98
N PRO A 170 3.87 -0.53 -27.14
CA PRO A 170 5.30 -0.79 -27.19
C PRO A 170 5.76 -1.59 -25.97
N SER A 171 6.42 -2.72 -26.21
CA SER A 171 7.00 -3.56 -25.17
C SER A 171 8.33 -4.15 -25.64
N PRO A 172 9.23 -4.56 -24.73
CA PRO A 172 10.48 -5.21 -25.11
C PRO A 172 10.15 -6.57 -25.77
N GLY A 173 10.50 -6.71 -27.05
CA GLY A 173 10.23 -7.95 -27.80
C GLY A 173 9.83 -7.70 -29.25
N PRO A 174 9.36 -8.74 -29.96
CA PRO A 174 8.90 -8.59 -31.33
C PRO A 174 7.66 -7.69 -31.38
N ALA A 175 7.67 -6.75 -32.33
CA ALA A 175 6.51 -5.90 -32.60
C ALA A 175 5.33 -6.76 -33.04
N ARG A 176 4.14 -6.46 -32.50
CA ARG A 176 2.90 -7.14 -32.86
C ARG A 176 2.02 -6.22 -33.69
N ALA A 177 1.37 -6.78 -34.70
CA ALA A 177 0.36 -6.07 -35.46
C ALA A 177 -0.94 -5.89 -34.64
N PRO A 178 -1.72 -4.83 -34.89
CA PRO A 178 -3.09 -4.72 -34.39
C PRO A 178 -3.93 -5.94 -34.75
N PHE A 179 -4.79 -6.38 -33.83
CA PHE A 179 -5.69 -7.51 -34.05
C PHE A 179 -7.15 -7.05 -34.04
N ARG A 180 -7.85 -7.24 -35.16
CA ARG A 180 -9.26 -6.88 -35.28
C ARG A 180 -10.16 -7.94 -34.65
N LEU A 181 -11.01 -7.52 -33.72
CA LEU A 181 -12.02 -8.37 -33.08
C LEU A 181 -13.24 -8.53 -34.01
N ALA A 182 -13.09 -9.34 -35.05
CA ALA A 182 -14.12 -9.52 -36.09
C ALA A 182 -15.30 -10.42 -35.68
N ARG A 183 -15.16 -11.21 -34.61
CA ARG A 183 -16.16 -12.20 -34.17
C ARG A 183 -16.82 -11.78 -32.85
N PRO A 184 -18.07 -12.21 -32.57
CA PRO A 184 -18.74 -11.96 -31.29
C PRO A 184 -17.96 -12.48 -30.08
N THR A 185 -17.15 -13.52 -30.28
CA THR A 185 -16.25 -14.08 -29.28
C THR A 185 -14.90 -14.36 -29.90
N THR A 186 -13.83 -13.93 -29.24
CA THR A 186 -12.45 -14.14 -29.65
C THR A 186 -11.64 -14.62 -28.47
N VAL A 187 -11.13 -15.84 -28.54
CA VAL A 187 -10.22 -16.39 -27.53
C VAL A 187 -8.80 -15.93 -27.83
N ALA A 188 -8.09 -15.53 -26.77
CA ALA A 188 -6.68 -15.19 -26.77
C ALA A 188 -5.91 -16.18 -25.90
N GLY A 189 -4.79 -16.66 -26.41
CA GLY A 189 -4.01 -17.68 -25.73
C GLY A 189 -2.68 -17.97 -26.40
N ARG A 190 -1.85 -18.73 -25.69
CA ARG A 190 -0.57 -19.19 -26.20
C ARG A 190 -0.75 -20.24 -27.28
N SER A 191 -1.58 -21.26 -26.99
CA SER A 191 -1.81 -22.42 -27.85
C SER A 191 -3.26 -22.59 -28.36
N GLU A 192 -4.20 -21.78 -27.89
CA GLU A 192 -5.60 -21.76 -28.32
C GLU A 192 -6.08 -20.38 -28.77
N GLY A 193 -7.19 -20.35 -29.51
CA GLY A 193 -7.88 -19.13 -29.91
C GLY A 193 -7.38 -18.48 -31.20
N ALA A 194 -8.04 -17.39 -31.59
CA ALA A 194 -7.72 -16.65 -32.81
C ALA A 194 -6.62 -15.60 -32.56
N LEU A 195 -6.59 -15.01 -31.36
CA LEU A 195 -5.50 -14.13 -30.96
C LEU A 195 -4.36 -14.96 -30.34
N ARG A 196 -3.34 -15.26 -31.15
CA ARG A 196 -2.23 -16.14 -30.79
C ARG A 196 -1.03 -15.36 -30.26
N LEU A 197 -0.65 -15.67 -29.02
CA LEU A 197 0.47 -15.06 -28.31
C LEU A 197 1.51 -16.15 -27.96
N ALA A 198 2.00 -16.85 -28.98
CA ALA A 198 2.75 -18.10 -28.85
C ALA A 198 4.17 -17.93 -28.27
N ASP A 199 4.75 -16.74 -28.41
CA ASP A 199 6.10 -16.38 -27.99
C ASP A 199 6.20 -15.93 -26.53
N ASP A 200 5.07 -15.89 -25.80
CA ASP A 200 5.04 -15.49 -24.40
C ASP A 200 4.75 -16.69 -23.48
N PRO A 201 5.76 -17.24 -22.78
CA PRO A 201 5.58 -18.39 -21.91
C PRO A 201 4.72 -18.08 -20.67
N SER A 202 4.55 -16.79 -20.33
CA SER A 202 3.69 -16.36 -19.23
C SER A 202 2.19 -16.42 -19.56
N ILE A 203 1.83 -16.71 -20.81
CA ILE A 203 0.45 -16.81 -21.26
C ILE A 203 0.00 -18.27 -21.25
N GLY A 204 -1.20 -18.51 -20.71
CA GLY A 204 -1.83 -19.83 -20.70
C GLY A 204 -2.30 -20.25 -22.08
N ASP A 205 -2.52 -21.55 -22.27
CA ASP A 205 -2.99 -22.11 -23.54
C ASP A 205 -4.27 -21.42 -24.03
N ARG A 206 -5.24 -21.29 -23.13
CA ARG A 206 -6.39 -20.39 -23.20
C ARG A 206 -6.30 -19.41 -22.02
N HIS A 207 -6.13 -18.12 -22.29
CA HIS A 207 -5.77 -17.15 -21.27
C HIS A 207 -6.85 -16.08 -21.04
N ALA A 208 -7.44 -15.58 -22.12
CA ALA A 208 -8.53 -14.61 -22.05
C ALA A 208 -9.57 -14.86 -23.15
N THR A 209 -10.82 -14.47 -22.90
CA THR A 209 -11.86 -14.42 -23.93
C THR A 209 -12.41 -13.02 -24.04
N PHE A 210 -12.32 -12.43 -25.23
CA PHE A 210 -13.02 -11.19 -25.58
C PHE A 210 -14.40 -11.54 -26.10
N LEU A 211 -15.43 -10.86 -25.60
CA LEU A 211 -16.81 -11.11 -25.99
C LEU A 211 -17.60 -9.82 -26.11
N PHE A 212 -18.46 -9.75 -27.12
CA PHE A 212 -19.42 -8.66 -27.29
C PHE A 212 -20.76 -9.08 -26.69
N ARG A 213 -21.29 -8.30 -25.75
CA ARG A 213 -22.60 -8.51 -25.13
C ARG A 213 -23.26 -7.15 -24.92
N ASP A 214 -24.52 -7.02 -25.35
CA ASP A 214 -25.32 -5.80 -25.17
C ASP A 214 -24.63 -4.50 -25.64
N GLY A 215 -23.86 -4.57 -26.74
CA GLY A 215 -23.11 -3.42 -27.29
C GLY A 215 -21.84 -3.05 -26.51
N ALA A 216 -21.46 -3.85 -25.53
CA ALA A 216 -20.22 -3.70 -24.76
C ALA A 216 -19.19 -4.78 -25.15
N LEU A 217 -17.92 -4.39 -25.16
CA LEU A 217 -16.80 -5.32 -25.20
C LEU A 217 -16.47 -5.74 -23.76
N LEU A 218 -16.42 -7.04 -23.49
CA LEU A 218 -15.91 -7.57 -22.23
C LEU A 218 -14.67 -8.42 -22.47
N VAL A 219 -13.80 -8.47 -21.47
CA VAL A 219 -12.74 -9.47 -21.37
C VAL A 219 -13.00 -10.37 -20.17
N ARG A 220 -12.88 -11.68 -20.38
CA ARG A 220 -12.96 -12.71 -19.36
C ARG A 220 -11.58 -13.30 -19.07
N ASP A 221 -11.23 -13.45 -17.81
CA ASP A 221 -10.05 -14.20 -17.36
C ASP A 221 -10.37 -15.70 -17.40
N GLU A 222 -9.56 -16.51 -18.10
CA GLU A 222 -9.82 -17.95 -18.24
C GLU A 222 -9.20 -18.80 -17.11
N GLY A 223 -8.71 -18.16 -16.04
CA GLY A 223 -8.07 -18.82 -14.90
C GLY A 223 -6.60 -19.16 -15.13
N ALA A 224 -6.02 -18.75 -16.24
CA ALA A 224 -4.62 -19.00 -16.55
C ALA A 224 -3.67 -18.28 -15.57
N PRO A 225 -2.45 -18.82 -15.32
CA PRO A 225 -1.42 -18.14 -14.54
C PRO A 225 -1.12 -16.74 -15.09
N GLY A 226 -0.76 -15.80 -14.20
CA GLY A 226 -0.60 -14.38 -14.53
C GLY A 226 -1.92 -13.61 -14.63
N GLY A 227 -2.95 -14.25 -15.19
CA GLY A 227 -4.30 -13.71 -15.31
C GLY A 227 -4.41 -12.50 -16.25
N VAL A 228 -5.63 -11.99 -16.36
CA VAL A 228 -5.98 -10.82 -17.16
C VAL A 228 -5.99 -9.60 -16.26
N LEU A 229 -5.19 -8.58 -16.58
CA LEU A 229 -5.19 -7.33 -15.84
C LEU A 229 -5.67 -6.16 -16.71
N VAL A 230 -6.47 -5.26 -16.14
CA VAL A 230 -6.98 -4.07 -16.84
C VAL A 230 -6.40 -2.81 -16.21
N ARG A 231 -5.94 -1.88 -17.04
CA ARG A 231 -5.34 -0.61 -16.60
C ARG A 231 -6.37 0.22 -15.83
N LEU A 232 -5.93 0.88 -14.77
CA LEU A 232 -6.80 1.73 -13.95
C LEU A 232 -7.23 2.98 -14.73
N ARG A 233 -8.54 3.32 -14.68
CA ARG A 233 -9.12 4.54 -15.28
C ARG A 233 -9.10 5.73 -14.31
N GLY A 234 -7.96 5.98 -13.67
CA GLY A 234 -7.76 7.06 -12.68
C GLY A 234 -8.47 6.88 -11.33
N HIS A 235 -9.41 5.94 -11.22
CA HIS A 235 -10.08 5.61 -9.96
C HIS A 235 -9.31 4.50 -9.22
N PRO A 236 -9.22 4.55 -7.87
CA PRO A 236 -8.57 3.48 -7.12
C PRO A 236 -9.29 2.15 -7.28
N ALA A 237 -8.53 1.07 -7.45
CA ALA A 237 -9.04 -0.30 -7.41
C ALA A 237 -8.95 -0.85 -5.98
N SER A 238 -9.97 -1.62 -5.56
CA SER A 238 -9.90 -2.36 -4.31
C SER A 238 -9.12 -3.66 -4.51
N LEU A 239 -8.20 -3.95 -3.60
CA LEU A 239 -7.43 -5.18 -3.52
C LEU A 239 -7.71 -5.88 -2.18
N ARG A 240 -8.04 -7.17 -2.26
CA ARG A 240 -8.11 -8.08 -1.13
C ARG A 240 -6.77 -8.79 -0.94
N PRO A 241 -6.47 -9.29 0.27
CA PRO A 241 -5.34 -10.19 0.46
C PRO A 241 -5.35 -11.34 -0.55
N GLY A 242 -4.24 -11.53 -1.26
CA GLY A 242 -4.08 -12.48 -2.35
C GLY A 242 -4.23 -11.87 -3.75
N ASP A 243 -4.83 -10.68 -3.89
CA ASP A 243 -5.08 -10.10 -5.20
C ASP A 243 -3.78 -9.64 -5.89
N PRO A 244 -3.55 -10.07 -7.14
CA PRO A 244 -2.44 -9.56 -7.92
C PRO A 244 -2.77 -8.25 -8.63
N PHE A 245 -1.75 -7.43 -8.83
CA PHE A 245 -1.80 -6.18 -9.55
C PHE A 245 -0.46 -5.97 -10.26
N ALA A 246 -0.42 -5.14 -11.30
CA ALA A 246 0.82 -4.83 -12.01
C ALA A 246 1.15 -3.34 -11.95
N VAL A 247 2.44 -3.05 -11.89
CA VAL A 247 3.03 -1.72 -11.88
C VAL A 247 4.11 -1.72 -12.97
N GLY A 248 3.84 -1.03 -14.08
CA GLY A 248 4.66 -1.12 -15.28
C GLY A 248 4.86 -2.58 -15.73
N GLY A 249 6.10 -3.02 -15.90
CA GLY A 249 6.44 -4.38 -16.30
C GLY A 249 6.26 -5.47 -15.23
N ARG A 250 6.10 -5.11 -13.94
CA ARG A 250 6.18 -6.06 -12.81
C ARG A 250 4.80 -6.48 -12.31
N LEU A 251 4.66 -7.77 -11.98
CA LEU A 251 3.48 -8.35 -11.34
C LEU A 251 3.72 -8.48 -9.84
N LEU A 252 2.81 -7.95 -9.05
CA LEU A 252 2.85 -7.94 -7.60
C LEU A 252 1.58 -8.58 -7.03
N ARG A 253 1.62 -8.98 -5.77
CA ARG A 253 0.49 -9.47 -4.98
C ARG A 253 0.39 -8.70 -3.69
N TYR A 254 -0.81 -8.21 -3.38
CA TYR A 254 -1.11 -7.69 -2.06
C TYR A 254 -1.35 -8.89 -1.14
N ALA A 255 -0.34 -9.31 -0.37
CA ALA A 255 -0.46 -10.47 0.51
C ALA A 255 -1.33 -10.18 1.75
N GLY A 256 -1.50 -8.89 2.09
CA GLY A 256 -2.40 -8.44 3.14
C GLY A 256 -1.73 -8.15 4.48
N PRO A 257 -2.52 -7.93 5.53
CA PRO A 257 -2.02 -7.65 6.88
C PRO A 257 -1.15 -8.79 7.42
N LEU A 258 -0.10 -8.44 8.14
CA LEU A 258 0.68 -9.41 8.90
C LEU A 258 -0.17 -10.03 10.01
N PRO A 259 0.06 -11.30 10.36
CA PRO A 259 -0.54 -11.88 11.56
C PRO A 259 -0.09 -11.10 12.81
N PRO A 260 -0.89 -11.11 13.89
CA PRO A 260 -0.52 -10.45 15.13
C PRO A 260 0.84 -10.94 15.65
N PRO A 261 1.56 -10.11 16.43
CA PRO A 261 2.78 -10.57 17.09
C PRO A 261 2.48 -11.82 17.93
N PRO A 262 3.33 -12.85 17.85
CA PRO A 262 3.20 -14.01 18.71
C PRO A 262 3.28 -13.56 20.17
N LEU A 263 2.47 -14.18 21.03
CA LEU A 263 2.55 -13.95 22.47
C LEU A 263 3.93 -14.38 23.00
N PRO A 264 4.43 -13.73 24.06
CA PRO A 264 5.62 -14.19 24.77
C PRO A 264 5.45 -15.66 25.19
N ALA A 265 6.53 -16.44 25.11
CA ALA A 265 6.48 -17.82 25.55
C ALA A 265 6.32 -17.88 27.09
N ALA A 266 5.47 -18.79 27.56
CA ALA A 266 5.12 -18.90 28.99
C ALA A 266 6.29 -19.35 29.87
N ASP A 267 7.27 -20.02 29.27
CA ASP A 267 8.52 -20.49 29.89
C ASP A 267 9.61 -19.39 29.97
N GLY A 268 9.31 -18.17 29.54
CA GLY A 268 10.27 -17.07 29.48
C GLY A 268 11.18 -17.09 28.25
N THR A 269 10.97 -18.02 27.30
CA THR A 269 11.72 -18.05 26.04
C THR A 269 11.46 -16.79 25.23
N ARG A 270 12.49 -15.95 25.06
CA ARG A 270 12.40 -14.74 24.24
C ARG A 270 12.47 -15.10 22.76
N ARG A 271 11.41 -14.84 22.02
CA ARG A 271 11.42 -15.00 20.57
C ARG A 271 12.24 -13.89 19.92
N ILE A 272 13.35 -14.26 19.30
CA ILE A 272 14.20 -13.35 18.53
C ILE A 272 13.77 -13.44 17.06
N GLY A 273 13.65 -12.30 16.39
CA GLY A 273 13.28 -12.22 14.99
C GLY A 273 13.45 -10.82 14.44
N SER A 274 13.19 -10.65 13.15
CA SER A 274 13.22 -9.35 12.49
C SER A 274 12.27 -8.37 13.20
N PRO A 275 12.67 -7.09 13.36
CA PRO A 275 11.74 -6.05 13.82
C PRO A 275 10.47 -6.05 12.95
N ARG A 276 9.30 -6.10 13.60
CA ARG A 276 8.02 -5.95 12.90
C ARG A 276 7.71 -4.46 12.77
N PRO A 277 7.36 -3.97 11.57
CA PRO A 277 6.89 -2.59 11.41
C PRO A 277 5.62 -2.34 12.23
N PRO A 278 5.39 -1.10 12.71
CA PRO A 278 4.16 -0.76 13.44
C PRO A 278 2.91 -0.99 12.58
N PRO A 279 1.78 -1.35 13.21
CA PRO A 279 0.52 -1.54 12.50
C PRO A 279 -0.02 -0.21 11.92
N PRO A 280 -0.77 -0.25 10.80
CA PRO A 280 -1.09 -1.43 10.02
C PRO A 280 0.14 -1.89 9.22
N ALA A 281 0.59 -3.13 9.41
CA ALA A 281 1.74 -3.70 8.71
C ALA A 281 1.23 -4.74 7.72
N VAL A 282 1.64 -4.62 6.47
CA VAL A 282 1.20 -5.49 5.38
C VAL A 282 2.40 -6.07 4.65
N ALA A 283 2.16 -7.16 3.91
CA ALA A 283 3.12 -7.71 2.97
C ALA A 283 2.67 -7.44 1.52
N VAL A 284 3.63 -7.06 0.69
CA VAL A 284 3.52 -7.00 -0.77
C VAL A 284 4.56 -7.96 -1.31
N GLU A 285 4.18 -8.80 -2.27
CA GLU A 285 5.06 -9.82 -2.84
C GLU A 285 5.20 -9.59 -4.33
N GLU A 286 6.39 -9.80 -4.87
CA GLU A 286 6.59 -9.91 -6.30
C GLU A 286 6.15 -11.30 -6.78
N LEU A 287 5.47 -11.36 -7.92
CA LEU A 287 5.13 -12.62 -8.56
C LEU A 287 6.05 -12.85 -9.74
N LEU A 288 6.82 -13.93 -9.68
CA LEU A 288 7.69 -14.39 -10.75
C LEU A 288 6.92 -15.29 -11.73
N GLU A 289 7.59 -15.70 -12.80
CA GLU A 289 7.04 -16.68 -13.74
C GLU A 289 6.57 -17.96 -13.01
N GLY A 290 5.44 -18.51 -13.47
CA GLY A 290 4.79 -19.64 -12.80
C GLY A 290 3.99 -19.27 -11.53
N GLY A 291 3.91 -17.99 -11.16
CA GLY A 291 3.12 -17.52 -10.01
C GLY A 291 3.83 -17.71 -8.66
N VAL A 292 5.13 -17.98 -8.69
CA VAL A 292 5.96 -18.17 -7.50
C VAL A 292 6.24 -16.81 -6.84
N PRO A 293 6.07 -16.67 -5.52
CA PRO A 293 6.47 -15.45 -4.82
C PRO A 293 7.99 -15.26 -4.87
N GLY A 294 8.41 -14.07 -5.27
CA GLY A 294 9.79 -13.59 -5.27
C GLY A 294 10.07 -12.73 -4.04
N ARG A 295 10.52 -11.49 -4.27
CA ARG A 295 10.79 -10.54 -3.18
C ARG A 295 9.52 -10.23 -2.39
N THR A 296 9.66 -10.10 -1.07
CA THR A 296 8.57 -9.69 -0.17
C THR A 296 8.95 -8.40 0.55
N TRP A 297 8.10 -7.39 0.45
CA TRP A 297 8.22 -6.15 1.18
C TRP A 297 7.20 -6.12 2.31
N VAL A 298 7.71 -6.06 3.54
CA VAL A 298 6.89 -5.80 4.72
C VAL A 298 6.94 -4.32 5.01
N ARG A 299 5.79 -3.64 4.96
CA ARG A 299 5.69 -2.18 5.11
C ARG A 299 4.55 -1.77 6.02
N SER A 300 4.76 -0.70 6.78
CA SER A 300 3.71 -0.02 7.53
C SER A 300 2.91 0.88 6.58
N GLY A 301 1.59 0.78 6.67
CA GLY A 301 0.67 1.74 6.06
C GLY A 301 0.50 3.01 6.90
N PRO A 302 -0.57 3.78 6.67
CA PRO A 302 -1.70 3.49 5.78
C PRO A 302 -1.43 3.80 4.31
N SER A 303 -0.33 4.48 3.96
CA SER A 303 0.04 4.76 2.57
C SER A 303 1.41 4.14 2.27
N ILE A 304 1.45 3.30 1.24
CA ILE A 304 2.65 2.60 0.80
C ILE A 304 2.87 2.92 -0.68
N THR A 305 3.91 3.67 -0.98
CA THR A 305 4.30 3.99 -2.35
C THR A 305 5.02 2.81 -2.99
N VAL A 306 4.76 2.59 -4.28
CA VAL A 306 5.38 1.55 -5.12
C VAL A 306 6.03 2.23 -6.32
N GLY A 307 7.27 1.91 -6.62
CA GLY A 307 7.98 2.48 -7.76
C GLY A 307 9.45 2.09 -7.82
N ARG A 308 10.20 2.64 -8.78
CA ARG A 308 11.60 2.26 -9.02
C ARG A 308 12.61 2.89 -8.06
N ALA A 309 12.30 4.06 -7.49
CA ALA A 309 13.25 4.81 -6.66
C ALA A 309 12.52 5.71 -5.67
N GLY A 310 12.97 5.71 -4.40
CA GLY A 310 12.37 6.54 -3.34
C GLY A 310 10.99 6.08 -2.85
N ALA A 311 10.49 4.94 -3.35
CA ALA A 311 9.23 4.32 -2.93
C ALA A 311 9.43 3.35 -1.76
N ALA A 312 8.39 3.15 -0.93
CA ALA A 312 8.43 2.18 0.15
C ALA A 312 8.64 0.76 -0.38
N VAL A 313 7.92 0.40 -1.45
CA VAL A 313 8.18 -0.80 -2.26
C VAL A 313 9.04 -0.38 -3.46
N SER A 314 10.35 -0.62 -3.35
CA SER A 314 11.32 -0.31 -4.40
C SER A 314 11.47 -1.50 -5.35
N LEU A 315 11.20 -1.27 -6.64
CA LEU A 315 11.23 -2.28 -7.69
C LEU A 315 12.54 -2.27 -8.51
N GLY A 316 13.58 -1.59 -8.00
CA GLY A 316 14.87 -1.45 -8.67
C GLY A 316 14.79 -0.59 -9.93
N ASP A 317 15.79 -0.67 -10.80
CA ASP A 317 15.99 0.30 -11.91
C ASP A 317 15.19 0.01 -13.20
N ASP A 318 14.00 -0.59 -13.09
CA ASP A 318 13.16 -0.87 -14.26
C ASP A 318 12.67 0.44 -14.92
N PRO A 319 13.06 0.75 -16.17
CA PRO A 319 12.71 2.00 -16.83
C PRO A 319 11.21 2.10 -17.17
N SER A 320 10.50 0.98 -17.19
CA SER A 320 9.05 0.96 -17.36
C SER A 320 8.29 1.46 -16.13
N ILE A 321 8.98 1.70 -15.00
CA ILE A 321 8.37 2.04 -13.72
C ILE A 321 8.75 3.48 -13.33
N ALA A 322 7.78 4.33 -12.98
CA ALA A 322 8.07 5.66 -12.45
C ALA A 322 8.68 5.61 -11.03
N PRO A 323 9.47 6.62 -10.60
CA PRO A 323 10.03 6.66 -9.24
C PRO A 323 8.96 6.46 -8.15
N ALA A 324 7.85 7.18 -8.26
CA ALA A 324 6.60 6.91 -7.56
C ALA A 324 5.53 6.57 -8.61
N HIS A 325 5.21 5.29 -8.76
CA HIS A 325 4.34 4.80 -9.84
C HIS A 325 2.91 4.60 -9.36
N ALA A 326 2.75 3.97 -8.20
CA ALA A 326 1.47 3.67 -7.61
C ALA A 326 1.51 3.88 -6.09
N GLU A 327 0.34 3.98 -5.49
CA GLU A 327 0.18 3.96 -4.04
C GLU A 327 -0.87 2.91 -3.64
N LEU A 328 -0.53 2.13 -2.63
CA LEU A 328 -1.46 1.29 -1.88
C LEU A 328 -1.88 2.04 -0.62
N ARG A 329 -3.18 2.32 -0.50
CA ARG A 329 -3.77 2.84 0.73
C ARG A 329 -4.46 1.72 1.51
N ILE A 330 -3.96 1.39 2.69
CA ILE A 330 -4.47 0.30 3.52
C ILE A 330 -5.70 0.78 4.30
N GLU A 331 -6.79 0.04 4.17
CA GLU A 331 -8.06 0.29 4.84
C GLU A 331 -8.13 -0.42 6.20
N ALA A 332 -9.07 0.00 7.05
CA ALA A 332 -9.24 -0.57 8.39
C ALA A 332 -9.65 -2.05 8.39
N ASP A 333 -10.27 -2.53 7.32
CA ASP A 333 -10.68 -3.93 7.13
C ASP A 333 -9.56 -4.83 6.60
N GLY A 334 -8.35 -4.29 6.40
CA GLY A 334 -7.20 -5.01 5.87
C GLY A 334 -7.20 -5.13 4.33
N THR A 335 -8.18 -4.56 3.63
CA THR A 335 -8.10 -4.37 2.17
C THR A 335 -7.19 -3.18 1.83
N ALA A 336 -6.83 -3.05 0.56
CA ALA A 336 -6.08 -1.90 0.05
C ALA A 336 -6.81 -1.23 -1.11
N ARG A 337 -6.67 0.10 -1.23
CA ARG A 337 -7.01 0.86 -2.43
C ARG A 337 -5.72 1.16 -3.22
N LEU A 338 -5.62 0.57 -4.40
CA LEU A 338 -4.52 0.80 -5.35
C LEU A 338 -4.85 1.97 -6.26
N ARG A 339 -3.98 2.98 -6.30
CA ARG A 339 -4.07 4.09 -7.27
C ARG A 339 -2.80 4.22 -8.08
N ASP A 340 -2.96 4.57 -9.36
CA ASP A 340 -1.86 5.02 -10.21
C ASP A 340 -1.52 6.48 -9.88
N LEU A 341 -0.24 6.86 -9.93
CA LEU A 341 0.25 8.21 -9.63
C LEU A 341 0.62 9.02 -10.89
N GLY A 342 -0.01 8.70 -12.03
CA GLY A 342 0.28 9.33 -13.32
C GLY A 342 1.47 8.69 -14.03
N SER A 343 1.58 7.37 -13.93
CA SER A 343 2.67 6.62 -14.56
C SER A 343 2.48 6.53 -16.08
N ALA A 344 3.59 6.47 -16.83
CA ALA A 344 3.55 6.41 -18.29
C ALA A 344 3.03 5.06 -18.82
N THR A 345 3.38 3.96 -18.15
CA THR A 345 3.04 2.59 -18.56
C THR A 345 1.78 2.07 -17.86
N GLY A 346 1.32 2.75 -16.82
CA GLY A 346 0.09 2.48 -16.11
C GLY A 346 0.20 1.40 -15.03
N THR A 347 -0.72 1.49 -14.08
CA THR A 347 -1.01 0.46 -13.07
C THR A 347 -2.22 -0.37 -13.51
N PHE A 348 -2.19 -1.68 -13.26
CA PHE A 348 -3.24 -2.62 -13.67
C PHE A 348 -3.76 -3.43 -12.48
N ALA A 349 -5.07 -3.67 -12.45
CA ALA A 349 -5.71 -4.57 -11.49
C ALA A 349 -6.23 -5.82 -12.19
N ARG A 350 -6.14 -6.97 -11.52
CA ARG A 350 -6.58 -8.24 -12.08
C ARG A 350 -8.11 -8.34 -12.16
N VAL A 351 -8.60 -8.90 -13.25
CA VAL A 351 -9.98 -9.39 -13.38
C VAL A 351 -10.10 -10.71 -12.60
N PRO A 352 -11.14 -10.88 -11.74
CA PRO A 352 -11.31 -12.13 -11.00
C PRO A 352 -11.25 -13.36 -11.91
N PRO A 353 -10.67 -14.49 -11.47
CA PRO A 353 -10.65 -15.72 -12.27
C PRO A 353 -12.06 -16.09 -12.75
N HIS A 354 -12.22 -16.37 -14.05
CA HIS A 354 -13.52 -16.62 -14.71
C HIS A 354 -14.51 -15.45 -14.67
N GLY A 355 -14.12 -14.31 -14.10
CA GLY A 355 -14.87 -13.07 -14.09
C GLY A 355 -14.71 -12.30 -15.40
N GLU A 356 -15.70 -11.45 -15.67
CA GLU A 356 -15.75 -10.58 -16.84
C GLU A 356 -15.56 -9.12 -16.43
N ARG A 357 -14.88 -8.34 -17.28
CA ARG A 357 -14.72 -6.90 -17.12
C ARG A 357 -15.05 -6.19 -18.43
N GLU A 358 -15.96 -5.21 -18.36
CA GLU A 358 -16.25 -4.32 -19.49
C GLU A 358 -15.02 -3.48 -19.83
N LEU A 359 -14.67 -3.45 -21.12
CA LEU A 359 -13.65 -2.63 -21.73
C LEU A 359 -14.27 -1.53 -22.60
N ARG A 360 -13.67 -0.36 -22.59
CA ARG A 360 -14.04 0.80 -23.40
C ARG A 360 -12.92 1.18 -24.36
N GLU A 361 -13.23 2.02 -25.33
CA GLU A 361 -12.20 2.62 -26.17
C GLU A 361 -11.12 3.32 -25.31
N GLY A 362 -9.86 3.06 -25.62
CA GLY A 362 -8.71 3.56 -24.87
C GLY A 362 -8.31 2.70 -23.66
N ASP A 363 -9.16 1.78 -23.19
CA ASP A 363 -8.77 0.85 -22.11
C ASP A 363 -7.64 -0.07 -22.59
N ALA A 364 -6.74 -0.42 -21.68
CA ALA A 364 -5.66 -1.35 -21.95
C ALA A 364 -5.80 -2.61 -21.09
N VAL A 365 -5.65 -3.76 -21.73
CA VAL A 365 -5.63 -5.08 -21.09
C VAL A 365 -4.23 -5.68 -21.21
N ARG A 366 -3.73 -6.24 -20.12
CA ARG A 366 -2.45 -6.93 -20.04
C ARG A 366 -2.67 -8.44 -19.96
N LEU A 367 -2.04 -9.16 -20.88
CA LEU A 367 -1.98 -10.62 -20.96
C LEU A 367 -0.50 -11.02 -20.96
N GLY A 368 -0.02 -11.63 -19.87
CA GLY A 368 1.41 -11.92 -19.71
C GLY A 368 2.27 -10.65 -19.77
N ARG A 369 3.18 -10.57 -20.76
CA ARG A 369 4.02 -9.40 -21.05
C ARG A 369 3.40 -8.45 -22.08
N THR A 370 2.33 -8.86 -22.76
CA THR A 370 1.69 -8.09 -23.82
C THR A 370 0.62 -7.17 -23.24
N VAL A 371 0.66 -5.88 -23.60
CA VAL A 371 -0.41 -4.92 -23.31
C VAL A 371 -1.12 -4.58 -24.62
N LEU A 372 -2.44 -4.70 -24.63
CA LEU A 372 -3.31 -4.48 -25.78
C LEU A 372 -4.29 -3.36 -25.43
N ARG A 373 -4.21 -2.25 -26.16
CA ARG A 373 -5.15 -1.13 -26.05
C ARG A 373 -6.34 -1.33 -26.98
N VAL A 374 -7.54 -1.10 -26.47
CA VAL A 374 -8.77 -1.09 -27.25
C VAL A 374 -8.82 0.19 -28.08
N SER A 375 -9.02 0.05 -29.38
CA SER A 375 -9.23 1.15 -30.31
C SER A 375 -10.50 0.90 -31.12
N ALA A 376 -11.38 1.89 -31.21
CA ALA A 376 -12.44 1.83 -32.21
C ALA A 376 -11.82 2.02 -33.60
N VAL A 377 -12.42 1.37 -34.60
CA VAL A 377 -12.06 1.53 -36.00
C VAL A 377 -13.25 2.20 -36.69
N ALA A 378 -13.02 3.36 -37.30
CA ALA A 378 -14.03 4.00 -38.13
C ALA A 378 -14.26 3.16 -39.40
N ASP A 379 -15.49 3.18 -39.93
CA ASP A 379 -15.71 2.69 -41.30
C ASP A 379 -14.89 3.58 -42.27
N PRO A 380 -14.23 2.97 -43.28
CA PRO A 380 -13.46 3.70 -44.28
C PRO A 380 -14.30 4.65 -45.12
#